data_AF-A0A454TIH8-F1
#
_entry.id   AF-A0A454TIH8-F1
#
_cell.length_a   1.000
_cell.length_b   1.000
_cell.length_c   1.000
_cell.angle_alpha   90.00
_cell.angle_beta   90.00
_cell.angle_gamma   90.00
#
_symmetry.space_group_name_H-M   'P 1'
#
loop_
_entity.id
_entity.type
_entity.pdbx_description
1 polymer ?
#
loop_
_entity_poly.entity_id
_entity_poly.type
_entity_poly.pdbx_seq_one_letter_code
_entity_poly.pdbx_strand_id
1 'polypeptide(L)'
;MKILLLDPPLIAPKVVWLASIGQVRLGAHLHGEWCIGVGERNTVLSKPEDMMPLLPLLEMDRVRFYGHLYKVAQDRAELAGIVQSFPEALLLRVSFESSVSDYWPMKAIDWIKAAGKVTPDVRGSLSTMLNKSWVPQRLRQRVEMLVKNSE
;
A
#
# COMPACT_ATOMS: atom_id res chain seq x y z
N MET A 1 2.39 6.75 -12.76
CA MET A 1 3.31 5.68 -13.25
C MET A 1 2.46 4.47 -13.68
N LYS A 2 2.89 3.58 -14.59
CA LYS A 2 2.04 2.44 -14.98
C LYS A 2 2.08 1.34 -13.90
N ILE A 3 0.90 0.96 -13.41
CA ILE A 3 0.72 -0.16 -12.48
C ILE A 3 0.02 -1.29 -13.23
N LEU A 4 0.56 -2.49 -13.13
CA LEU A 4 0.06 -3.70 -13.77
C LEU A 4 -0.10 -4.78 -12.70
N LEU A 5 -1.31 -5.29 -12.53
CA LEU A 5 -1.56 -6.52 -11.78
C LEU A 5 -1.20 -7.70 -12.68
N LEU A 6 -0.41 -8.64 -12.17
CA LEU A 6 0.11 -9.77 -12.95
C LEU A 6 -0.86 -10.93 -12.89
N ASP A 7 -1.55 -11.19 -14.00
CA ASP A 7 -2.55 -12.25 -14.14
C ASP A 7 -2.30 -13.02 -15.45
N PRO A 8 -1.70 -14.23 -15.41
CA PRO A 8 -1.28 -14.96 -14.21
C PRO A 8 -0.08 -14.30 -13.50
N PRO A 9 0.11 -14.56 -12.20
CA PRO A 9 1.26 -14.05 -11.47
C PRO A 9 2.57 -14.63 -12.01
N LEU A 10 3.66 -13.87 -11.92
CA LEU A 10 4.98 -14.34 -12.37
C LEU A 10 5.66 -15.13 -11.26
N ILE A 11 5.96 -16.40 -11.53
CA ILE A 11 6.50 -17.34 -10.56
C ILE A 11 8.03 -17.37 -10.66
N ALA A 12 8.70 -17.18 -9.54
CA ALA A 12 10.13 -17.41 -9.37
C ALA A 12 10.36 -18.46 -8.26
N PRO A 13 11.56 -19.05 -8.12
CA PRO A 13 11.79 -20.20 -7.23
C PRO A 13 11.36 -20.02 -5.76
N LYS A 14 11.35 -18.78 -5.24
CA LYS A 14 10.99 -18.47 -3.84
C LYS A 14 9.98 -17.35 -3.68
N VAL A 15 9.54 -16.74 -4.79
CA VAL A 15 8.73 -15.51 -4.81
C VAL A 15 7.68 -15.65 -5.88
N VAL A 16 6.46 -15.24 -5.57
CA VAL A 16 5.39 -15.03 -6.55
C VAL A 16 5.17 -13.53 -6.71
N TRP A 17 5.43 -13.00 -7.90
CA TRP A 17 5.23 -11.59 -8.22
C TRP A 17 3.78 -11.34 -8.64
N LEU A 18 3.16 -10.36 -7.99
CA LEU A 18 1.73 -10.07 -8.07
C LEU A 18 1.42 -8.77 -8.79
N ALA A 19 2.33 -7.80 -8.73
CA ALA A 19 2.17 -6.53 -9.44
C ALA A 19 3.50 -5.96 -9.93
N SER A 20 3.43 -5.14 -10.98
CA SER A 20 4.51 -4.30 -11.47
C SER A 20 4.11 -2.84 -11.35
N ILE A 21 5.00 -2.03 -10.79
CA ILE A 21 4.85 -0.61 -10.45
C ILE A 21 6.05 0.10 -11.06
N GLY A 22 5.95 0.51 -12.33
CA GLY A 22 7.11 0.96 -13.10
C GLY A 22 8.20 -0.11 -13.17
N GLN A 23 9.38 0.18 -12.61
CA GLN A 23 10.51 -0.77 -12.55
C GLN A 23 10.48 -1.69 -11.31
N VAL A 24 9.58 -1.42 -10.36
CA VAL A 24 9.44 -2.20 -9.13
C VAL A 24 8.45 -3.34 -9.38
N ARG A 25 8.72 -4.52 -8.83
CA ARG A 25 7.74 -5.61 -8.73
C ARG A 25 7.37 -5.80 -7.27
N LEU A 26 6.09 -5.99 -6.98
CA LEU A 26 5.59 -6.39 -5.68
C LEU A 26 5.29 -7.89 -5.71
N GLY A 27 5.77 -8.62 -4.72
CA GLY A 27 5.58 -10.07 -4.61
C GLY A 27 5.51 -10.56 -3.19
N ALA A 28 5.17 -11.84 -3.06
CA ALA A 28 5.12 -12.56 -1.80
C ALA A 28 6.11 -13.74 -1.86
N HIS A 29 6.95 -13.86 -0.83
CA HIS A 29 7.74 -15.05 -0.58
C HIS A 29 6.85 -16.21 -0.15
N LEU A 30 7.21 -17.42 -0.59
CA LEU A 30 6.52 -18.65 -0.18
C LEU A 30 6.64 -18.95 1.34
N HIS A 31 7.56 -18.27 2.03
CA HIS A 31 7.74 -18.38 3.48
C HIS A 31 6.98 -17.32 4.29
N GLY A 32 6.11 -16.52 3.65
CA GLY A 32 5.21 -15.61 4.35
C GLY A 32 5.70 -14.18 4.53
N GLU A 33 6.57 -13.69 3.66
CA GLU A 33 7.06 -12.31 3.69
C GLU A 33 6.67 -11.56 2.40
N TRP A 34 6.31 -10.29 2.51
CA TRP A 34 6.17 -9.43 1.33
C TRP A 34 7.53 -8.91 0.89
N CYS A 35 7.73 -8.79 -0.42
CA CYS A 35 8.98 -8.28 -0.96
C CYS A 35 8.76 -7.41 -2.19
N ILE A 36 9.75 -6.56 -2.47
CA ILE A 36 9.88 -5.85 -3.74
C ILE A 36 11.09 -6.34 -4.53
N GLY A 37 10.96 -6.34 -5.85
CA GLY A 37 12.03 -6.62 -6.79
C GLY A 37 12.38 -5.36 -7.58
N VAL A 38 13.66 -5.01 -7.66
CA VAL A 38 14.19 -3.94 -8.52
C VAL A 38 15.39 -4.50 -9.29
N GLY A 39 15.20 -4.70 -10.59
CA GLY A 39 16.18 -5.45 -11.41
C GLY A 39 16.34 -6.87 -10.88
N GLU A 40 17.55 -7.22 -10.45
CA GLU A 40 17.89 -8.54 -9.88
C GLU A 40 17.84 -8.57 -8.34
N ARG A 41 17.61 -7.42 -7.69
CA ARG A 41 17.59 -7.33 -6.23
C ARG A 41 16.19 -7.52 -5.69
N ASN A 42 16.07 -8.37 -4.67
CA ASN A 42 14.85 -8.56 -3.91
C ASN A 42 15.04 -8.05 -2.48
N THR A 43 14.08 -7.27 -1.98
CA THR A 43 14.09 -6.70 -0.63
C THR A 43 12.81 -7.06 0.07
N VAL A 44 12.91 -7.69 1.24
CA VAL A 44 11.76 -7.96 2.11
C VAL A 44 11.26 -6.64 2.69
N LEU A 45 9.94 -6.44 2.69
CA LEU A 45 9.30 -5.25 3.25
C LEU A 45 9.30 -5.37 4.78
N SER A 46 10.23 -4.67 5.43
CA SER A 46 10.43 -4.76 6.89
C SER A 46 10.35 -3.42 7.60
N LYS A 47 10.67 -2.32 6.89
CA LYS A 47 10.72 -0.96 7.45
C LYS A 47 9.97 0.04 6.55
N PRO A 48 9.59 1.22 7.08
CA PRO A 48 8.83 2.21 6.33
C PRO A 48 9.45 2.60 4.98
N GLU A 49 10.79 2.70 4.91
CA GLU A 49 11.49 3.12 3.69
C GLU A 49 11.30 2.12 2.54
N ASP A 50 11.11 0.84 2.84
CA ASP A 50 10.89 -0.21 1.84
C ASP A 50 9.54 -0.04 1.13
N MET A 51 8.60 0.71 1.73
CA MET A 51 7.28 0.99 1.16
C MET A 51 7.27 2.22 0.24
N MET A 52 8.29 3.07 0.29
CA MET A 52 8.34 4.27 -0.57
C MET A 52 8.17 3.96 -2.06
N PRO A 53 8.81 2.91 -2.63
CA PRO A 53 8.63 2.55 -4.04
C PRO A 53 7.22 2.03 -4.36
N LEU A 54 6.42 1.71 -3.33
CA LEU A 54 5.06 1.20 -3.45
C LEU A 54 3.98 2.28 -3.31
N LEU A 55 4.32 3.52 -2.92
CA LEU A 55 3.36 4.64 -2.89
C LEU A 55 2.51 4.78 -4.17
N PRO A 56 3.07 4.56 -5.38
CA PRO A 56 2.30 4.61 -6.62
C PRO A 56 1.17 3.58 -6.68
N LEU A 57 1.22 2.49 -5.91
CA LEU A 57 0.10 1.57 -5.77
C LEU A 57 -1.18 2.29 -5.31
N LEU A 58 -1.07 3.38 -4.53
CA LEU A 58 -2.21 4.19 -4.09
C LEU A 58 -2.95 4.89 -5.24
N GLU A 59 -2.35 5.00 -6.43
CA GLU A 59 -3.05 5.47 -7.63
C GLU A 59 -4.04 4.42 -8.17
N MET A 60 -3.83 3.15 -7.85
CA MET A 60 -4.76 2.07 -8.17
C MET A 60 -5.95 2.11 -7.22
N ASP A 61 -7.12 1.71 -7.70
CA ASP A 61 -8.27 1.48 -6.82
C ASP A 61 -7.99 0.34 -5.83
N ARG A 62 -8.28 0.58 -4.54
CA ARG A 62 -8.05 -0.37 -3.45
C ARG A 62 -8.82 -1.67 -3.65
N VAL A 63 -10.09 -1.58 -4.07
CA VAL A 63 -10.97 -2.75 -4.27
C VAL A 63 -10.40 -3.62 -5.39
N ARG A 64 -9.93 -3.00 -6.48
CA ARG A 64 -9.26 -3.70 -7.58
C ARG A 64 -7.99 -4.41 -7.14
N PHE A 65 -7.14 -3.76 -6.33
CA PHE A 65 -5.91 -4.37 -5.83
C PHE A 65 -6.20 -5.60 -4.94
N TYR A 66 -7.07 -5.44 -3.94
CA TYR A 66 -7.43 -6.56 -3.05
C TYR A 66 -8.21 -7.66 -3.78
N GLY A 67 -9.09 -7.31 -4.73
CA GLY A 67 -9.79 -8.28 -5.56
C GLY A 67 -8.82 -9.18 -6.33
N HIS A 68 -7.73 -8.62 -6.84
CA HIS A 68 -6.66 -9.40 -7.47
C HIS A 68 -5.92 -10.28 -6.47
N LEU A 69 -5.56 -9.77 -5.29
CA LEU A 69 -4.93 -10.56 -4.25
C LEU A 69 -5.79 -11.76 -3.81
N TYR A 70 -7.10 -11.56 -3.66
CA TYR A 70 -8.03 -12.64 -3.33
C TYR A 70 -8.13 -13.68 -4.44
N LYS A 71 -8.20 -13.26 -5.71
CA LYS A 71 -8.16 -14.18 -6.85
C LYS A 71 -6.90 -15.04 -6.83
N VAL A 72 -5.73 -14.41 -6.66
CA VAL A 72 -4.45 -15.14 -6.60
C VAL A 72 -4.44 -16.17 -5.46
N ALA A 73 -4.99 -15.84 -4.29
CA ALA A 73 -5.06 -16.79 -3.18
C ALA A 73 -6.05 -17.93 -3.38
N GLN A 74 -7.10 -17.74 -4.19
CA GLN A 74 -7.99 -18.82 -4.61
C GLN A 74 -7.29 -19.77 -5.58
N ASP A 75 -6.48 -19.22 -6.49
CA ASP A 75 -5.72 -19.99 -7.47
C ASP A 75 -4.46 -20.65 -6.86
N ARG A 76 -3.95 -20.12 -5.75
CA ARG A 76 -2.72 -20.55 -5.06
C ARG A 76 -2.90 -20.58 -3.55
N ALA A 77 -3.30 -21.74 -3.04
CA ALA A 77 -3.54 -21.96 -1.61
C ALA A 77 -2.31 -21.63 -0.74
N GLU A 78 -1.08 -21.83 -1.26
CA GLU A 78 0.16 -21.49 -0.58
C GLU A 78 0.32 -19.98 -0.31
N LEU A 79 -0.42 -19.12 -1.04
CA LEU A 79 -0.42 -17.68 -0.85
C LEU A 79 -1.59 -17.17 0.01
N ALA A 80 -2.55 -18.02 0.38
CA ALA A 80 -3.79 -17.59 1.03
C ALA A 80 -3.56 -16.82 2.35
N GLY A 81 -2.53 -17.18 3.12
CA GLY A 81 -2.17 -16.46 4.35
C GLY A 81 -1.48 -15.13 4.08
N ILE A 82 -0.48 -15.11 3.19
CA ILE A 82 0.35 -13.91 2.96
C ILE A 82 -0.41 -12.78 2.25
N VAL A 83 -1.36 -13.11 1.36
CA VAL A 83 -2.17 -12.06 0.71
C VAL A 83 -3.02 -11.26 1.70
N GLN A 84 -3.45 -11.90 2.79
CA GLN A 84 -4.27 -11.25 3.83
C GLN A 84 -3.44 -10.35 4.73
N SER A 85 -2.12 -10.58 4.80
CA SER A 85 -1.20 -9.80 5.62
C SER A 85 -0.46 -8.71 4.84
N PHE A 86 -0.97 -8.28 3.68
CA PHE A 86 -0.41 -7.13 2.97
C PHE A 86 -0.27 -5.92 3.92
N PRO A 87 0.92 -5.30 4.04
CA PRO A 87 1.19 -4.26 5.02
C PRO A 87 0.60 -2.89 4.59
N GLU A 88 -0.71 -2.83 4.35
CA GLU A 88 -1.44 -1.62 3.94
C GLU A 88 -1.24 -0.48 4.95
N ALA A 89 -1.34 -0.77 6.25
CA ALA A 89 -1.14 0.25 7.28
C ALA A 89 0.25 0.91 7.14
N LEU A 90 1.30 0.12 6.88
CA LEU A 90 2.64 0.67 6.68
C LEU A 90 2.73 1.55 5.43
N LEU A 91 2.10 1.12 4.31
CA LEU A 91 2.01 1.91 3.08
C LEU A 91 1.33 3.27 3.32
N LEU A 92 0.20 3.26 4.03
CA LEU A 92 -0.57 4.47 4.35
C LEU A 92 0.24 5.40 5.26
N ARG A 93 0.87 4.86 6.30
CA ARG A 93 1.71 5.66 7.22
C ARG A 93 2.84 6.38 6.48
N VAL A 94 3.56 5.68 5.61
CA VAL A 94 4.64 6.24 4.80
C VAL A 94 4.14 7.38 3.89
N SER A 95 2.92 7.23 3.34
CA SER A 95 2.32 8.30 2.52
C SER A 95 2.09 9.60 3.30
N PHE A 96 1.86 9.54 4.62
CA PHE A 96 1.63 10.71 5.48
C PHE A 96 2.93 11.24 6.13
N GLU A 97 3.79 10.31 6.55
CA GLU A 97 5.01 10.60 7.32
C GLU A 97 6.17 11.06 6.42
N SER A 98 6.33 10.48 5.23
CA SER A 98 7.49 10.74 4.36
C SER A 98 7.21 11.75 3.24
N SER A 99 5.95 12.13 3.03
CA SER A 99 5.57 13.07 1.96
C SER A 99 5.95 14.52 2.27
N VAL A 100 6.31 15.23 1.20
CA VAL A 100 6.59 16.68 1.17
C VAL A 100 5.53 17.47 0.38
N SER A 101 4.51 16.77 -0.14
CA SER A 101 3.38 17.33 -0.87
C SER A 101 2.10 16.59 -0.52
N ASP A 102 0.95 17.13 -0.93
CA ASP A 102 -0.36 16.55 -0.65
C ASP A 102 -0.73 15.37 -1.55
N TYR A 103 0.05 15.07 -2.59
CA TYR A 103 -0.30 14.07 -3.60
C TYR A 103 -0.54 12.67 -3.03
N TRP A 104 0.47 12.06 -2.39
CA TRP A 104 0.35 10.73 -1.79
C TRP A 104 -0.65 10.67 -0.63
N PRO A 105 -0.66 11.65 0.30
CA PRO A 105 -1.70 11.73 1.32
C PRO A 105 -3.12 11.73 0.76
N MET A 106 -3.37 12.46 -0.33
CA MET A 106 -4.69 12.48 -0.96
C MET A 106 -5.10 11.11 -1.50
N LYS A 107 -4.17 10.39 -2.14
CA LYS A 107 -4.41 9.03 -2.64
C LYS A 107 -4.62 8.02 -1.51
N ALA A 108 -3.86 8.13 -0.43
CA ALA A 108 -4.04 7.31 0.76
C ALA A 108 -5.40 7.55 1.43
N ILE A 109 -5.88 8.79 1.50
CA ILE A 109 -7.22 9.10 1.99
C ILE A 109 -8.29 8.41 1.13
N ASP A 110 -8.14 8.38 -0.19
CA ASP A 110 -9.09 7.70 -1.07
C ASP A 110 -9.11 6.18 -0.81
N TRP A 111 -7.95 5.56 -0.54
CA TRP A 111 -7.86 4.16 -0.09
C TRP A 111 -8.57 3.91 1.24
N ILE A 112 -8.34 4.77 2.24
CA ILE A 112 -8.98 4.63 3.56
C ILE A 112 -10.49 4.75 3.45
N LYS A 113 -10.99 5.69 2.62
CA LYS A 113 -12.43 5.82 2.35
C LYS A 113 -13.03 4.55 1.75
N ALA A 114 -12.33 3.92 0.81
CA ALA A 114 -12.75 2.64 0.24
C ALA A 114 -12.72 1.49 1.27
N ALA A 115 -11.83 1.56 2.27
CA ALA A 115 -11.79 0.60 3.38
C ALA A 115 -12.91 0.81 4.41
N GLY A 116 -13.44 2.04 4.51
CA GLY A 116 -14.48 2.40 5.48
C GLY A 116 -14.02 2.45 6.94
N LYS A 117 -12.72 2.35 7.22
CA LYS A 117 -12.17 2.36 8.58
C LYS A 117 -10.77 2.97 8.63
N VAL A 118 -10.43 3.60 9.75
CA VAL A 118 -9.10 4.14 10.05
C VAL A 118 -8.54 3.36 11.22
N THR A 119 -7.38 2.70 11.07
CA THR A 119 -6.73 2.03 12.20
C THR A 119 -6.06 3.05 13.14
N PRO A 120 -5.89 2.73 14.43
CA PRO A 120 -5.23 3.64 15.39
C PRO A 120 -3.85 4.12 14.93
N ASP A 121 -3.03 3.21 14.39
CA ASP A 121 -1.69 3.55 13.90
C ASP A 121 -1.74 4.56 12.74
N VAL A 122 -2.66 4.36 11.79
CA VAL A 122 -2.85 5.28 10.66
C VAL A 122 -3.39 6.63 11.14
N ARG A 123 -4.27 6.63 12.15
CA ARG A 123 -4.78 7.86 12.79
C ARG A 123 -3.64 8.67 13.41
N GLY A 124 -2.70 8.03 14.11
CA GLY A 124 -1.51 8.68 14.65
C GLY A 124 -0.64 9.36 13.58
N SER A 125 -0.45 8.71 12.44
CA SER A 125 0.30 9.28 11.30
C SER A 125 -0.43 10.44 10.63
N LEU A 126 -1.76 10.37 10.53
CA LEU A 126 -2.58 11.49 10.05
C LEU A 126 -2.42 12.73 10.95
N SER A 127 -2.51 12.57 12.27
CA SER A 127 -2.30 13.65 13.24
C SER A 127 -0.90 14.25 13.12
N THR A 128 0.12 13.39 13.01
CA THR A 128 1.52 13.83 12.80
C THR A 128 1.68 14.65 11.53
N MET A 129 1.05 14.21 10.42
CA MET A 129 1.08 14.95 9.17
C MET A 129 0.43 16.33 9.30
N LEU A 130 -0.74 16.45 9.94
CA LEU A 130 -1.47 17.72 10.08
C LEU A 130 -0.65 18.83 10.78
N ASN A 131 0.31 18.44 11.63
CA ASN A 131 1.23 19.37 12.31
C ASN A 131 2.34 19.92 11.40
N LYS A 132 2.50 19.42 10.17
CA LYS A 132 3.52 19.89 9.22
C LYS A 132 3.08 21.19 8.54
N SER A 133 4.02 22.10 8.34
CA SER A 133 3.78 23.43 7.78
C SER A 133 3.31 23.42 6.32
N TRP A 134 3.72 22.42 5.53
CA TRP A 134 3.39 22.33 4.10
C TRP A 134 1.93 21.90 3.84
N VAL A 135 1.22 21.36 4.83
CA VAL A 135 -0.09 20.73 4.61
C VAL A 135 -1.13 21.77 4.17
N PRO A 136 -1.69 21.63 2.96
CA PRO A 136 -2.69 22.58 2.47
C PRO A 136 -4.02 22.40 3.18
N GLN A 137 -4.80 23.48 3.27
CA GLN A 137 -6.09 23.49 3.96
C GLN A 137 -7.07 22.43 3.45
N ARG A 138 -7.07 22.18 2.13
CA ARG A 138 -7.89 21.14 1.50
C ARG A 138 -7.58 19.74 2.05
N LEU A 139 -6.31 19.44 2.29
CA LEU A 139 -5.89 18.15 2.86
C LEU A 139 -6.35 18.05 4.31
N ARG A 140 -6.19 19.13 5.11
CA ARG A 140 -6.67 19.18 6.51
C ARG A 140 -8.16 18.86 6.61
N GLN A 141 -8.98 19.55 5.82
CA GLN A 141 -10.43 19.34 5.79
C GLN A 141 -10.81 17.88 5.43
N ARG A 142 -10.10 17.27 4.47
CA ARG A 142 -10.35 15.87 4.10
C ARG A 142 -10.01 14.91 5.25
N VAL A 143 -8.93 15.15 5.98
CA VAL A 143 -8.55 14.33 7.14
C VAL A 143 -9.55 14.49 8.28
N GLU A 144 -9.97 15.72 8.59
CA GLU A 144 -10.97 15.98 9.63
C GLU A 144 -12.30 15.26 9.35
N MET A 145 -12.79 15.31 8.11
CA MET A 145 -13.98 14.56 7.70
C MET A 145 -13.78 13.05 7.80
N LEU A 146 -12.59 12.56 7.43
CA LEU A 146 -12.25 11.14 7.50
C LEU A 146 -12.28 10.63 8.95
N VAL A 147 -11.67 11.38 9.87
CA VAL A 147 -11.63 11.01 11.29
C VAL A 147 -13.03 11.01 11.90
N LYS A 148 -13.83 12.06 11.66
CA LYS A 148 -15.22 12.14 12.14
C LYS A 148 -16.11 11.00 11.67
N ASN A 149 -15.92 10.53 10.43
CA ASN A 149 -16.71 9.44 9.86
C ASN A 149 -16.20 8.04 10.25
N SER A 150 -15.10 7.98 11.01
CA SER A 150 -14.45 6.73 11.46
C SER A 150 -14.56 6.49 12.96
N GLU A 151 -15.29 7.35 13.66
CA GLU A 151 -15.75 7.21 15.05
C GLU A 151 -17.16 6.62 15.07
#